data_AF-A0A929PIY2-F1
#
_entry.id   AF-A0A929PIY2-F1
#
_cell.length_a   1.000
_cell.length_b   1.000
_cell.length_c   1.000
_cell.angle_alpha   90.00
_cell.angle_beta   90.00
_cell.angle_gamma   90.00
#
_symmetry.space_group_name_H-M   'P 1'
#
loop_
_entity.id
_entity.type
_entity.pdbx_description
1 polymer ?
#
loop_
_entity_poly.entity_id
_entity_poly.type
_entity_poly.pdbx_seq_one_letter_code
_entity_poly.pdbx_strand_id
1 'polypeptide(L)' 'MSMKNIYKIQLIGVGGQGTVKASTIVGEAAMKKGLNVVMSEVHGMAQRGGTVVTELKIGEA' A
#
# COMPACT_ATOMS: atom_id res chain seq x y z
N MET A 1 -5.10 23.62 -15.56
CA MET A 1 -4.11 23.08 -14.61
C MET A 1 -4.86 22.09 -13.72
N SER A 2 -4.88 20.80 -14.08
CA SER A 2 -5.67 19.80 -13.33
C SER A 2 -4.94 19.45 -12.02
N MET A 3 -5.63 19.51 -10.88
CA MET A 3 -5.12 19.03 -9.60
C MET A 3 -4.84 17.53 -9.69
N LYS A 4 -3.57 17.17 -9.91
CA LYS A 4 -3.09 15.79 -9.84
C LYS A 4 -2.99 15.39 -8.37
N ASN A 5 -4.08 14.83 -7.84
CA ASN A 5 -4.11 14.39 -6.45
C ASN A 5 -3.27 13.13 -6.26
N ILE A 6 -2.31 13.18 -5.34
CA ILE A 6 -1.53 12.03 -4.89
C ILE A 6 -2.08 11.60 -3.53
N TYR A 7 -2.56 10.37 -3.44
CA TYR A 7 -3.03 9.75 -2.22
C TYR A 7 -1.89 8.98 -1.56
N LYS A 8 -1.56 9.32 -0.31
CA LYS A 8 -0.61 8.57 0.52
C LYS A 8 -1.40 7.75 1.53
N ILE A 9 -1.22 6.44 1.51
CA ILE A 9 -1.97 5.47 2.31
C ILE A 9 -0.96 4.65 3.10
N GLN A 10 -1.19 4.52 4.40
CA GLN A 10 -0.46 3.59 5.27
C GLN A 10 -1.43 2.53 5.76
N LEU A 11 -1.05 1.26 5.62
CA LEU A 11 -1.75 0.15 6.25
C LEU A 11 -0.87 -0.43 7.34
N ILE A 12 -1.40 -0.49 8.55
CA ILE A 12 -0.71 -0.98 9.74
C ILE A 12 -1.51 -2.17 10.26
N GLY A 13 -0.84 -3.26 10.60
CA GLY A 13 -1.49 -4.42 11.17
C GLY A 13 -0.51 -5.41 11.78
N VAL A 14 -1.01 -6.62 12.06
CA VAL A 14 -0.24 -7.70 12.67
C VAL A 14 0.15 -8.73 11.62
N GLY A 15 1.39 -9.22 11.66
CA GLY A 15 1.88 -10.28 10.79
C GLY A 15 0.99 -11.52 10.83
N GLY A 16 0.58 -11.99 9.65
CA GLY A 16 -0.34 -13.13 9.49
C GLY A 16 -1.82 -12.76 9.32
N GLN A 17 -2.20 -11.48 9.44
CA GLN A 17 -3.60 -11.03 9.31
C GLN A 17 -3.97 -10.49 7.91
N GLY A 18 -3.05 -10.58 6.95
CA GLY A 18 -3.32 -10.19 5.56
C GLY A 18 -3.12 -8.70 5.23
N THR A 19 -2.49 -7.90 6.09
CA THR A 19 -2.20 -6.47 5.82
C THR A 19 -1.45 -6.24 4.51
N VAL A 20 -0.43 -7.06 4.22
CA VAL A 20 0.33 -7.05 2.97
C VAL A 20 -0.53 -7.42 1.77
N LYS A 21 -1.42 -8.40 1.95
CA LYS A 21 -2.31 -8.84 0.88
C LYS A 21 -3.32 -7.74 0.55
N ALA A 22 -3.88 -7.08 1.56
CA ALA A 22 -4.78 -5.95 1.40
C ALA A 22 -4.10 -4.78 0.68
N SER A 23 -2.86 -4.45 1.07
CA SER A 23 -2.08 -3.38 0.43
C SER A 23 -1.83 -3.68 -1.05
N THR A 24 -1.48 -4.92 -1.38
CA THR A 24 -1.30 -5.40 -2.77
C THR A 24 -2.60 -5.30 -3.57
N ILE A 25 -3.74 -5.75 -3.01
CA ILE A 25 -5.05 -5.68 -3.67
C ILE A 25 -5.44 -4.23 -4.01
N VAL A 26 -5.19 -3.29 -3.09
CA VAL A 26 -5.46 -1.87 -3.31
C VAL A 26 -4.57 -1.31 -4.43
N GLY A 27 -3.28 -1.65 -4.44
CA GLY A 27 -2.35 -1.25 -5.50
C GLY A 27 -2.75 -1.80 -6.87
N GLU A 28 -3.06 -3.09 -6.96
CA GLU A 28 -3.55 -3.72 -8.20
C GLU A 28 -4.85 -3.10 -8.71
N ALA A 29 -5.79 -2.81 -7.80
CA ALA A 29 -7.05 -2.16 -8.17
C ALA A 29 -6.83 -0.74 -8.71
N ALA A 30 -5.89 0.02 -8.13
CA ALA A 30 -5.51 1.33 -8.62
C ALA A 30 -4.80 1.28 -9.98
N MET A 31 -3.88 0.33 -10.17
CA MET A 31 -3.25 0.09 -11.47
C MET A 31 -4.27 -0.30 -12.54
N LYS A 32 -5.26 -1.15 -12.21
CA LYS A 32 -6.37 -1.51 -13.13
C LYS A 32 -7.24 -0.32 -13.51
N LYS A 33 -7.29 0.74 -12.70
CA LYS A 33 -7.96 2.01 -13.02
C LYS A 33 -7.08 2.98 -13.81
N GLY A 34 -5.86 2.59 -14.19
CA GLY A 34 -4.91 3.44 -14.92
C GLY A 34 -4.20 4.48 -14.05
N LEU A 35 -4.22 4.31 -12.72
CA LEU A 35 -3.49 5.18 -11.80
C LEU A 35 -2.07 4.65 -11.59
N ASN A 36 -1.09 5.54 -11.48
CA ASN A 36 0.25 5.15 -11.08
C ASN A 36 0.29 4.83 -9.57
N VAL A 37 1.05 3.80 -9.22
CA VAL A 37 1.12 3.27 -7.86
C VAL A 37 2.59 3.03 -7.49
N VAL A 38 3.02 3.62 -6.38
CA VAL A 38 4.30 3.31 -5.75
C VAL A 38 4.01 2.69 -4.39
N MET A 39 4.45 1.44 -4.21
CA MET A 39 4.31 0.73 -2.95
C MET A 39 5.68 0.54 -2.31
N SER A 40 5.77 0.79 -1.00
CA SER A 40 6.92 0.45 -0.17
C SER A 40 6.44 -0.44 0.95
N GLU A 41 7.04 -1.62 1.06
CA GLU A 41 6.71 -2.57 2.11
C GLU A 41 7.86 -2.66 3.10
N VAL A 42 7.62 -2.22 4.33
CA VAL A 42 8.54 -2.46 5.43
C VAL A 42 8.11 -3.77 6.09
N HIS A 43 8.68 -4.86 5.56
CA HIS A 43 8.70 -6.13 6.27
C HIS A 43 9.58 -5.97 7.52
N GLY A 44 9.02 -5.42 8.60
CA GLY A 44 9.55 -5.75 9.91
C GLY A 44 9.58 -7.28 9.99
N MET A 45 10.68 -7.89 10.41
CA MET A 45 10.90 -9.35 10.43
C MET A 45 9.85 -10.16 11.23
N ALA A 46 8.80 -9.50 11.72
CA ALA A 46 7.71 -10.06 12.49
C ALA A 46 6.50 -10.45 11.61
N GLN A 47 6.72 -11.34 10.64
CA GLN A 47 5.64 -12.04 9.92
C GLN A 47 4.84 -13.01 10.81
N ARG A 48 5.24 -13.17 12.09
CA ARG A 48 4.55 -13.95 13.12
C ARG A 48 4.32 -13.09 14.37
N GLY A 49 3.26 -12.28 14.37
CA GLY A 49 2.77 -11.59 15.56
C GLY A 49 3.36 -10.21 15.87
N GLY A 50 4.16 -9.60 15.00
CA GLY A 50 4.58 -8.20 15.18
C GLY A 50 3.98 -7.24 14.16
N THR A 51 4.36 -5.97 14.30
CA THR A 51 3.81 -4.88 13.50
C THR A 51 4.29 -4.94 12.06
N VAL A 52 3.33 -4.93 11.14
CA VAL A 52 3.54 -4.80 9.70
C VAL A 52 3.08 -3.41 9.29
N VAL A 53 3.91 -2.70 8.54
CA VAL A 53 3.59 -1.39 7.97
C VAL A 53 3.85 -1.43 6.47
N THR A 54 2.83 -1.10 5.70
CA THR A 54 2.92 -0.99 4.24
C THR A 54 2.48 0.40 3.81
N GLU A 55 3.23 1.02 2.92
CA GLU A 55 2.95 2.35 2.38
C GLU A 55 2.59 2.26 0.90
N LEU A 56 1.52 2.96 0.51
CA LEU A 56 1.11 3.12 -0.87
C LEU A 56 1.00 4.60 -1.22
N LYS A 57 1.47 4.96 -2.41
CA LYS A 57 1.22 6.24 -3.06
C LYS A 57 0.48 5.97 -4.36
N ILE A 58 -0.68 6.58 -4.54
CA ILE A 58 -1.55 6.37 -5.70
C ILE A 58 -1.86 7.73 -6.34
N GLY A 59 -1.71 7.85 -7.65
CA GLY A 59 -1.90 9.09 -8.39
C GLY A 59 -0.76 9.32 -9.38
N GLU A 60 -0.80 10.41 -10.15
CA GLU A 60 0.27 10.71 -11.09
C GLU A 60 1.59 11.00 -10.35
N ALA A 61 2.66 10.32 -10.77
CA ALA A 61 4.05 10.64 -10.39
C ALA A 61 4.76 11.26 -11.58
#